data_AF-C3MKJ2-F1
#
_entry.id   AF-C3MKJ2-F1
#
_cell.length_a   1.000
_cell.length_b   1.000
_cell.length_c   1.000
_cell.angle_alpha   90.00
_cell.angle_beta   90.00
_cell.angle_gamma   90.00
#
_symmetry.space_group_name_H-M   'P 1'
#
loop_
_entity.id
_entity.type
_entity.pdbx_description
1 polymer ?
#
loop_
_entity_poly.entity_id
_entity_poly.type
_entity_poly.pdbx_seq_one_letter_code
_entity_poly.pdbx_strand_id
1 'polypeptide(L)'
;MYSSFEILYLAIVIDSLSYTIGTLLYGSPIPVRGLKEMGHKMIVNSIYVAVLANIFGLLLSILSQLQKILGVNWSIFYLDIGLLQIQTSVAINMGKFLYGIIVLIFYYFKVPSQFYSLVTPLLQYISFLTDILILLNFYMDLGLFIYSSYMVLIAIGILLMALPFQMGKGIGAMLIAFTIVFYVGLPLLPILISNSSPLQNQNFVLQDIALQTEEFYAQIPALFYSFILIPLTYMGVLVGFSFILQSFIGGYIGKLPIPVEI
;
A
#
# COMPACT_ATOMS: atom_id res chain seq x y z
N MET A 1 9.44 -16.67 13.59
CA MET A 1 9.37 -15.26 13.15
C MET A 1 10.38 -14.50 13.97
N TYR A 2 11.31 -13.78 13.36
CA TYR A 2 12.26 -12.94 14.11
C TYR A 2 11.49 -11.83 14.81
N SER A 3 11.79 -11.59 16.09
CA SER A 3 11.16 -10.48 16.81
C SER A 3 11.73 -9.15 16.33
N SER A 4 10.93 -8.09 16.32
CA SER A 4 11.41 -6.74 15.96
C SER A 4 12.59 -6.29 16.84
N PHE A 5 12.59 -6.71 18.10
CA PHE A 5 13.68 -6.43 19.05
C PHE A 5 14.99 -7.16 18.73
N GLU A 6 14.95 -8.41 18.26
CA GLU A 6 16.15 -9.12 17.78
C GLU A 6 16.78 -8.40 16.59
N ILE A 7 15.96 -7.91 15.66
CA ILE A 7 16.44 -7.18 14.48
C ILE A 7 17.06 -5.84 14.88
N LEU A 8 16.45 -5.13 15.84
CA LEU A 8 17.02 -3.90 16.40
C LEU A 8 18.33 -4.16 17.15
N TYR A 9 18.42 -5.25 17.90
CA TYR A 9 19.66 -5.66 18.57
C TYR A 9 20.77 -5.90 17.54
N LEU A 10 20.48 -6.64 16.45
CA LEU A 10 21.43 -6.82 15.36
C LEU A 10 21.82 -5.49 14.70
N ALA A 11 20.86 -4.59 14.49
CA ALA A 11 21.12 -3.26 13.95
C ALA A 11 22.12 -2.49 14.81
N ILE A 12 21.96 -2.48 16.14
CA ILE A 12 22.87 -1.78 17.07
C ILE A 12 24.26 -2.43 17.09
N VAL A 13 24.34 -3.76 17.06
CA VAL A 13 25.64 -4.47 17.00
C VAL A 13 26.39 -4.12 15.72
N ILE A 14 25.73 -4.19 14.57
CA ILE A 14 26.32 -3.83 13.27
C ILE A 14 26.69 -2.34 13.25
N ASP A 15 25.85 -1.49 13.83
CA ASP A 15 26.10 -0.05 13.90
C ASP A 15 27.32 0.28 14.76
N SER A 16 27.49 -0.38 15.91
CA SER A 16 28.68 -0.21 16.75
C SER A 16 29.97 -0.60 16.00
N LEU A 17 29.90 -1.64 15.16
CA LEU A 17 31.01 -2.03 14.30
C LEU A 17 31.27 -0.96 13.22
N SER A 18 30.23 -0.44 12.58
CA SER A 18 30.35 0.68 11.63
C SER A 18 30.99 1.91 12.27
N TYR A 19 30.62 2.24 13.51
CA TYR A 19 31.21 3.35 14.26
C TYR A 19 32.70 3.13 14.53
N THR A 20 33.08 1.95 15.04
CA THR A 20 34.49 1.63 15.32
C THR A 20 35.36 1.59 14.07
N ILE A 21 34.87 1.06 12.95
CA ILE A 21 35.56 1.14 11.66
C ILE A 21 35.71 2.61 11.23
N GLY A 22 34.66 3.41 11.42
CA GLY A 22 34.68 4.83 11.11
C GLY A 22 35.74 5.61 11.89
N THR A 23 35.85 5.38 13.20
CA THR A 23 36.87 6.02 14.04
C THR A 23 38.28 5.57 13.71
N LEU A 24 38.48 4.29 13.39
CA LEU A 24 39.77 3.75 12.94
C LEU A 24 40.19 4.38 11.59
N LEU A 25 39.28 4.48 10.63
CA LEU A 25 39.58 5.08 9.32
C LEU A 25 39.89 6.58 9.45
N TYR A 26 39.14 7.29 10.29
CA TYR A 26 39.36 8.72 10.50
C TYR A 26 40.65 9.03 11.28
N GLY A 27 40.95 8.22 12.31
CA GLY A 27 42.15 8.34 13.15
C GLY A 27 43.41 7.71 12.55
N SER A 28 43.30 7.04 11.39
CA SER A 28 44.43 6.37 10.75
C SER A 28 45.51 7.37 10.30
N PRO A 29 46.81 7.02 10.42
CA PRO A 29 47.91 7.84 9.92
C PRO A 29 47.97 7.91 8.38
N ILE A 30 47.09 7.20 7.67
CA ILE A 30 47.07 7.15 6.21
C ILE A 30 46.57 8.50 5.65
N PRO A 31 47.35 9.20 4.80
CA PRO A 31 47.01 10.53 4.27
C PRO A 31 46.09 10.47 3.04
N VAL A 32 45.09 9.57 3.01
CA VAL A 32 44.12 9.47 1.91
C VAL A 32 42.84 10.20 2.30
N ARG A 33 42.56 11.31 1.60
CA ARG A 33 41.37 12.14 1.86
C ARG A 33 40.06 11.35 1.81
N GLY A 34 39.91 10.46 0.81
CA GLY A 34 38.72 9.61 0.67
C GLY A 34 38.46 8.73 1.90
N LEU A 35 39.51 8.11 2.46
CA LEU A 35 39.38 7.27 3.66
C LEU A 35 38.95 8.09 4.88
N LYS A 36 39.50 9.30 5.06
CA LYS A 36 39.10 10.19 6.16
C LYS A 36 37.65 10.67 6.01
N GLU A 37 37.24 11.05 4.80
CA GLU A 37 35.85 11.44 4.53
C GLU A 37 34.88 10.27 4.75
N MET A 38 35.24 9.05 4.34
CA MET A 38 34.45 7.84 4.60
C MET A 38 34.34 7.55 6.10
N GLY A 39 35.45 7.62 6.83
CA GLY A 39 35.48 7.43 8.28
C GLY A 39 34.58 8.42 9.02
N HIS A 40 34.71 9.72 8.71
CA HIS A 40 33.84 10.75 9.27
C HIS A 40 32.35 10.50 8.96
N LYS A 41 32.02 10.18 7.70
CA LYS A 41 30.63 9.88 7.32
C LYS A 41 30.10 8.64 8.02
N MET A 42 30.92 7.60 8.24
CA MET A 42 30.49 6.40 8.98
C MET A 42 30.17 6.73 10.43
N ILE A 43 31.01 7.51 11.12
CA ILE A 43 30.78 7.97 12.49
C ILE A 43 29.43 8.70 12.61
N VAL A 44 29.20 9.70 11.75
CA VAL A 44 27.97 10.51 11.78
C VAL A 44 26.72 9.67 11.51
N ASN A 45 26.78 8.77 10.53
CA ASN A 45 25.64 7.91 10.23
C ASN A 45 25.38 6.90 11.34
N SER A 46 26.42 6.39 12.00
CA SER A 46 26.21 5.48 13.11
C SER A 46 25.54 6.15 14.29
N ILE A 47 25.95 7.37 14.64
CA ILE A 47 25.24 8.16 15.66
C ILE A 47 23.75 8.34 15.27
N TYR A 48 23.47 8.61 13.99
CA TYR A 48 22.09 8.73 13.50
C TYR A 48 21.29 7.43 13.68
N VAL A 49 21.84 6.28 13.28
CA VAL A 49 21.18 4.97 13.40
C VAL A 49 20.98 4.58 14.86
N ALA A 50 21.98 4.81 15.73
CA ALA A 50 21.86 4.57 17.16
C ALA A 50 20.73 5.39 17.79
N VAL A 51 20.63 6.69 17.46
CA VAL A 51 19.52 7.54 17.93
C VAL A 51 18.20 7.01 17.42
N LEU A 52 18.12 6.66 16.12
CA LEU A 52 16.90 6.19 15.49
C LEU A 52 16.41 4.86 16.09
N ALA A 53 17.33 3.94 16.39
CA ALA A 53 17.03 2.68 17.08
C ALA A 53 16.47 2.92 18.50
N ASN A 54 17.03 3.87 19.24
CA ASN A 54 16.56 4.21 20.59
C ASN A 54 15.18 4.88 20.59
N ILE A 55 14.84 5.66 19.57
CA ILE A 55 13.51 6.28 19.44
C ILE A 55 12.47 5.37 18.78
N PHE A 56 12.79 4.11 18.46
CA PHE A 56 11.87 3.18 17.80
C PHE A 56 10.52 3.06 18.52
N GLY A 57 10.52 2.91 19.85
CA GLY A 57 9.28 2.84 20.64
C GLY A 57 8.45 4.14 20.58
N LEU A 58 9.12 5.29 20.54
CA LEU A 58 8.48 6.59 20.35
C LEU A 58 7.89 6.71 18.94
N LEU A 59 8.58 6.21 17.92
CA LEU A 59 8.07 6.16 16.56
C LEU A 59 6.76 5.36 16.50
N LEU A 60 6.71 4.18 17.10
CA LEU A 60 5.48 3.38 17.16
C LEU A 60 4.33 4.10 17.89
N SER A 61 4.63 4.82 18.97
CA SER A 61 3.60 5.57 19.70
C SER A 61 3.06 6.74 18.88
N ILE A 62 3.91 7.45 18.13
CA ILE A 62 3.48 8.48 17.17
C ILE A 62 2.55 7.89 16.12
N LEU A 63 2.86 6.72 15.54
CA LEU A 63 1.99 6.07 14.55
C LEU A 63 0.59 5.80 15.10
N SER A 64 0.52 5.32 16.35
CA SER A 64 -0.76 5.07 17.02
C SER A 64 -1.53 6.36 17.30
N GLN A 65 -0.84 7.46 17.60
CA GLN A 65 -1.47 8.78 17.80
C GLN A 65 -1.99 9.36 16.50
N LEU A 66 -1.22 9.25 15.40
CA LEU A 66 -1.64 9.70 14.07
C LEU A 66 -2.92 8.98 13.63
N GLN A 67 -3.02 7.67 13.84
CA GLN A 67 -4.25 6.92 13.54
C GLN A 67 -5.45 7.44 14.36
N LYS A 68 -5.26 7.72 15.65
CA LYS A 68 -6.32 8.29 16.49
C LYS A 68 -6.76 9.67 16.04
N ILE A 69 -5.83 10.55 15.65
CA ILE A 69 -6.12 11.90 15.16
C ILE A 69 -6.88 11.85 13.84
N LEU A 70 -6.50 10.94 12.95
CA LEU A 70 -7.19 10.73 11.67
C LEU A 70 -8.53 10.00 11.85
N GLY A 71 -8.83 9.47 13.04
CA GLY A 71 -10.05 8.73 13.33
C GLY A 71 -10.11 7.35 12.68
N VAL A 72 -8.96 6.75 12.37
CA VAL A 72 -8.88 5.53 11.55
C VAL A 72 -8.39 4.34 12.37
N ASN A 73 -8.93 3.16 12.07
CA ASN A 73 -8.57 1.91 12.73
C ASN A 73 -8.47 0.77 11.72
N TRP A 74 -7.44 -0.06 11.85
CA TRP A 74 -7.25 -1.27 11.05
C TRP A 74 -8.43 -2.25 11.14
N SER A 75 -9.09 -2.36 12.30
CA SER A 75 -10.27 -3.21 12.43
C SER A 75 -11.43 -2.74 11.55
N ILE A 76 -11.62 -1.41 11.44
CA ILE A 76 -12.64 -0.80 10.58
C ILE A 76 -12.27 -1.03 9.11
N PHE A 77 -10.98 -0.85 8.77
CA PHE A 77 -10.48 -1.11 7.42
C PHE A 77 -10.82 -2.53 6.91
N TYR A 78 -10.53 -3.57 7.70
CA TYR A 78 -10.81 -4.94 7.28
C TYR A 78 -12.31 -5.24 7.17
N LEU A 79 -13.11 -4.63 8.06
CA LEU A 79 -14.56 -4.76 8.04
C LEU A 79 -15.13 -4.13 6.76
N ASP A 80 -14.75 -2.89 6.45
CA ASP A 80 -15.29 -2.15 5.31
C ASP A 80 -14.90 -2.77 3.96
N ILE A 81 -13.62 -3.15 3.78
CA ILE A 81 -13.20 -3.86 2.56
C ILE A 81 -13.87 -5.24 2.49
N GLY A 82 -14.01 -5.95 3.61
CA GLY A 82 -14.70 -7.23 3.66
C GLY A 82 -16.17 -7.13 3.27
N LEU A 83 -16.87 -6.08 3.71
CA LEU A 83 -18.26 -5.82 3.29
C LEU A 83 -18.35 -5.55 1.78
N LEU A 84 -17.44 -4.74 1.23
CA LEU A 84 -17.39 -4.48 -0.21
C LEU A 84 -17.11 -5.77 -1.02
N GLN A 85 -16.21 -6.65 -0.54
CA GLN A 85 -15.96 -7.95 -1.17
C GLN A 85 -17.19 -8.86 -1.14
N ILE A 86 -17.92 -8.91 -0.02
CA ILE A 86 -19.15 -9.71 0.08
C ILE A 86 -20.21 -9.17 -0.87
N GLN A 87 -20.44 -7.85 -0.89
CA GLN A 87 -21.42 -7.21 -1.78
C GLN A 87 -21.11 -7.48 -3.25
N THR A 88 -19.86 -7.28 -3.66
CA THR A 88 -19.41 -7.56 -5.04
C THR A 88 -19.52 -9.04 -5.40
N SER A 89 -19.16 -9.95 -4.49
CA SER A 89 -19.30 -11.40 -4.69
C SER A 89 -20.77 -11.82 -4.85
N VAL A 90 -21.67 -11.28 -4.03
CA VAL A 90 -23.12 -11.53 -4.14
C VAL A 90 -23.64 -11.01 -5.48
N ALA A 91 -23.25 -9.81 -5.91
CA ALA A 91 -23.64 -9.24 -7.19
C ALA A 91 -23.16 -10.10 -8.38
N ILE A 92 -21.91 -10.59 -8.35
CA ILE A 92 -21.36 -11.50 -9.37
C ILE A 92 -22.16 -12.81 -9.42
N ASN A 93 -22.42 -13.43 -8.28
CA ASN A 93 -23.13 -14.71 -8.22
C ASN A 93 -24.58 -14.57 -8.71
N MET A 94 -25.26 -13.49 -8.32
CA MET A 94 -26.61 -13.18 -8.80
C MET A 94 -26.61 -12.90 -10.30
N GLY A 95 -25.65 -12.12 -10.81
CA GLY A 95 -25.49 -11.86 -12.24
C GLY A 95 -25.24 -13.13 -13.05
N LYS A 96 -24.35 -14.02 -12.57
CA LYS A 96 -24.08 -15.32 -13.21
C LYS A 96 -25.31 -16.21 -13.22
N PHE A 97 -26.08 -16.22 -12.14
CA PHE A 97 -27.34 -16.96 -12.07
C PHE A 97 -28.35 -16.46 -13.10
N LEU A 98 -28.55 -15.14 -13.19
CA LEU A 98 -29.43 -14.52 -14.20
C LEU A 98 -28.97 -14.80 -15.63
N TYR A 99 -27.67 -14.63 -15.90
CA TYR A 99 -27.08 -14.98 -17.20
C TYR A 99 -27.35 -16.45 -17.57
N GLY A 100 -27.15 -17.36 -16.62
CA GLY A 100 -27.42 -18.78 -16.80
C GLY A 100 -28.88 -19.08 -17.15
N ILE A 101 -29.84 -18.44 -16.48
CA ILE A 101 -31.27 -18.57 -16.79
C ILE A 101 -31.56 -18.08 -18.20
N ILE A 102 -31.07 -16.91 -18.60
CA ILE A 102 -31.32 -16.33 -19.92
C ILE A 102 -30.77 -17.24 -21.02
N VAL A 103 -29.54 -17.73 -20.86
CA VAL A 103 -28.91 -18.66 -21.81
C VAL A 103 -29.68 -19.97 -21.90
N LEU A 104 -30.18 -20.50 -20.78
CA LEU A 104 -30.98 -21.73 -20.76
C LEU A 104 -32.32 -21.53 -21.48
N ILE A 105 -32.97 -20.38 -21.30
CA ILE A 105 -34.18 -20.00 -22.04
C ILE A 105 -33.87 -19.92 -23.54
N PHE A 106 -32.79 -19.25 -23.94
CA PHE A 106 -32.40 -19.13 -25.34
C PHE A 106 -32.11 -20.49 -25.97
N TYR A 107 -31.48 -21.38 -25.22
CA TYR A 107 -31.24 -22.77 -25.64
C TYR A 107 -32.56 -23.54 -25.80
N TYR A 108 -33.47 -23.45 -24.82
CA TYR A 108 -34.78 -24.12 -24.86
C TYR A 108 -35.62 -23.68 -26.06
N PHE A 109 -35.64 -22.38 -26.36
CA PHE A 109 -36.37 -21.82 -27.51
C PHE A 109 -35.61 -21.90 -28.84
N LYS A 110 -34.41 -22.52 -28.87
CA LYS A 110 -33.54 -22.62 -30.06
C LYS A 110 -33.29 -21.27 -30.73
N VAL A 111 -33.05 -20.24 -29.92
CA VAL A 111 -32.77 -18.89 -30.41
C VAL A 111 -31.49 -18.93 -31.26
N PRO A 112 -31.49 -18.33 -32.47
CA PRO A 112 -30.31 -18.27 -33.32
C PRO A 112 -29.10 -17.64 -32.62
N SER A 113 -27.89 -18.12 -32.93
CA SER A 113 -26.64 -17.73 -32.26
C SER A 113 -26.36 -16.22 -32.31
N GLN A 114 -26.89 -15.51 -33.29
CA GLN A 114 -26.72 -14.06 -33.46
C GLN A 114 -27.33 -13.26 -32.30
N PHE A 115 -28.40 -13.75 -31.67
CA PHE A 115 -29.09 -13.05 -30.58
C PHE A 115 -28.41 -13.20 -29.22
N TYR A 116 -27.40 -14.07 -29.09
CA TYR A 116 -26.60 -14.16 -27.86
C TYR A 116 -25.79 -12.87 -27.61
N SER A 117 -25.55 -12.07 -28.66
CA SER A 117 -24.97 -10.73 -28.56
C SER A 117 -25.81 -9.75 -27.72
N LEU A 118 -27.11 -10.05 -27.51
CA LEU A 118 -27.95 -9.24 -26.62
C LEU A 118 -27.63 -9.49 -25.13
N VAL A 119 -27.01 -10.62 -24.80
CA VAL A 119 -26.69 -11.03 -23.42
C VAL A 119 -25.19 -10.84 -23.12
N THR A 120 -24.35 -10.63 -24.14
CA THR A 120 -22.92 -10.34 -23.96
C THR A 120 -22.63 -9.12 -23.08
N PRO A 121 -23.43 -8.03 -23.10
CA PRO A 121 -23.31 -6.94 -22.13
C PRO A 121 -23.30 -7.37 -20.66
N LEU A 122 -24.23 -8.25 -20.29
CA LEU A 122 -24.36 -8.73 -18.92
C LEU A 122 -23.14 -9.54 -18.52
N LEU A 123 -22.61 -10.37 -19.42
CA LEU A 123 -21.38 -11.12 -19.20
C LEU A 123 -20.18 -10.18 -19.01
N GLN A 124 -20.07 -9.12 -19.81
CA GLN A 124 -19.00 -8.14 -19.68
C GLN A 124 -19.07 -7.38 -18.34
N TYR A 125 -20.27 -7.01 -17.89
CA TYR A 125 -20.48 -6.39 -16.58
C TYR A 125 -20.05 -7.32 -15.42
N ILE A 126 -20.42 -8.62 -15.49
CA ILE A 126 -20.01 -9.63 -14.51
C ILE A 126 -18.48 -9.81 -14.48
N SER A 127 -17.85 -9.84 -15.66
CA SER A 127 -16.38 -9.91 -15.75
C SER A 127 -15.74 -8.68 -15.10
N PHE A 128 -16.26 -7.48 -15.36
CA PHE A 128 -15.74 -6.25 -14.74
C PHE A 128 -15.90 -6.24 -13.21
N LEU A 129 -17.03 -6.71 -12.68
CA LEU A 129 -17.18 -6.89 -11.23
C LEU A 129 -16.18 -7.90 -10.66
N THR A 130 -15.84 -8.94 -11.43
CA THR A 130 -14.82 -9.92 -11.04
C THR A 130 -13.44 -9.27 -10.94
N ASP A 131 -13.09 -8.36 -11.86
CA ASP A 131 -11.85 -7.58 -11.80
C ASP A 131 -11.81 -6.67 -10.56
N ILE A 132 -12.93 -6.03 -10.21
CA ILE A 132 -13.05 -5.24 -8.98
C ILE A 132 -12.84 -6.10 -7.73
N LEU A 133 -13.40 -7.31 -7.70
CA LEU A 133 -13.23 -8.23 -6.57
C LEU A 133 -11.75 -8.63 -6.40
N ILE A 134 -11.02 -8.85 -7.50
CA ILE A 134 -9.57 -9.12 -7.46
C ILE A 134 -8.81 -7.93 -6.87
N LEU A 135 -9.15 -6.70 -7.26
CA LEU A 135 -8.55 -5.48 -6.71
C LEU A 135 -8.81 -5.33 -5.20
N LEU A 136 -10.05 -5.59 -4.76
CA LEU A 136 -10.39 -5.53 -3.33
C LEU A 136 -9.63 -6.59 -2.51
N ASN A 137 -9.40 -7.78 -3.06
CA ASN A 137 -8.56 -8.79 -2.44
C ASN A 137 -7.11 -8.32 -2.34
N PHE A 138 -6.56 -7.73 -3.40
CA PHE A 138 -5.22 -7.16 -3.37
C PHE A 138 -5.06 -6.09 -2.27
N TYR A 139 -6.04 -5.19 -2.10
CA TYR A 139 -5.99 -4.20 -1.01
C TYR A 139 -6.06 -4.83 0.37
N MET A 140 -6.85 -5.88 0.55
CA MET A 140 -6.93 -6.63 1.80
C MET A 140 -5.60 -7.32 2.13
N ASP A 141 -4.97 -7.98 1.15
CA ASP A 141 -3.68 -8.65 1.31
C ASP A 141 -2.56 -7.64 1.60
N LEU A 142 -2.54 -6.50 0.91
CA LEU A 142 -1.62 -5.41 1.20
C LEU A 142 -1.81 -4.88 2.62
N GLY A 143 -3.05 -4.68 3.05
CA GLY A 143 -3.36 -4.24 4.41
C GLY A 143 -2.86 -5.22 5.46
N LEU A 144 -3.10 -6.51 5.25
CA LEU A 144 -2.65 -7.59 6.14
C LEU A 144 -1.13 -7.64 6.23
N PHE A 145 -0.44 -7.52 5.10
CA PHE A 145 1.02 -7.45 5.05
C PHE A 145 1.55 -6.29 5.90
N ILE A 146 1.05 -5.06 5.69
CA ILE A 146 1.51 -3.87 6.41
C ILE A 146 1.18 -3.98 7.90
N TYR A 147 -0.07 -4.30 8.26
CA TYR A 147 -0.51 -4.35 9.66
C TYR A 147 0.22 -5.42 10.47
N SER A 148 0.48 -6.59 9.87
CA SER A 148 1.18 -7.69 10.55
C SER A 148 2.68 -7.41 10.70
N SER A 149 3.29 -6.73 9.73
CA SER A 149 4.75 -6.62 9.64
C SER A 149 5.32 -5.23 9.90
N TYR A 150 4.53 -4.18 10.17
CA TYR A 150 5.03 -2.80 10.27
C TYR A 150 6.21 -2.62 11.25
N MET A 151 6.15 -3.24 12.43
CA MET A 151 7.24 -3.16 13.41
C MET A 151 8.52 -3.82 12.88
N VAL A 152 8.37 -4.96 12.20
CA VAL A 152 9.47 -5.75 11.63
C VAL A 152 10.07 -5.01 10.44
N LEU A 153 9.24 -4.45 9.57
CA LEU A 153 9.68 -3.64 8.44
C LEU A 153 10.48 -2.43 8.92
N ILE A 154 9.95 -1.63 9.87
CA ILE A 154 10.70 -0.49 10.42
C ILE A 154 12.04 -0.98 10.99
N ALA A 155 12.07 -2.05 11.79
CA ALA A 155 13.31 -2.59 12.34
C ALA A 155 14.31 -3.05 11.26
N ILE A 156 13.85 -3.71 10.19
CA ILE A 156 14.68 -4.08 9.03
C ILE A 156 15.23 -2.84 8.34
N GLY A 157 14.41 -1.80 8.20
CA GLY A 157 14.86 -0.53 7.63
C GLY A 157 16.00 0.09 8.44
N ILE A 158 15.90 0.03 9.78
CA ILE A 158 16.96 0.49 10.69
C ILE A 158 18.23 -0.35 10.53
N LEU A 159 18.08 -1.68 10.45
CA LEU A 159 19.19 -2.60 10.21
C LEU A 159 19.90 -2.29 8.89
N LEU A 160 19.14 -2.05 7.80
CA LEU A 160 19.73 -1.69 6.52
C LEU A 160 20.48 -0.36 6.58
N MET A 161 20.00 0.61 7.36
CA MET A 161 20.72 1.86 7.59
C MET A 161 22.00 1.67 8.42
N ALA A 162 22.05 0.67 9.31
CA ALA A 162 23.21 0.34 10.14
C ALA A 162 24.40 -0.24 9.36
N LEU A 163 24.16 -0.74 8.14
CA LEU A 163 25.19 -1.36 7.31
C LEU A 163 26.38 -0.40 7.07
N PRO A 164 27.62 -0.91 7.15
CA PRO A 164 28.80 -0.09 6.96
C PRO A 164 28.82 0.52 5.55
N PHE A 165 29.57 1.62 5.41
CA PHE A 165 29.71 2.37 4.16
C PHE A 165 28.38 2.92 3.58
N GLN A 166 27.30 2.94 4.37
CA GLN A 166 25.99 3.46 3.95
C GLN A 166 25.35 2.72 2.78
N MET A 167 25.77 1.47 2.51
CA MET A 167 25.25 0.69 1.37
C MET A 167 23.73 0.51 1.41
N GLY A 168 23.15 0.38 2.62
CA GLY A 168 21.71 0.22 2.80
C GLY A 168 20.95 1.49 3.20
N LYS A 169 21.60 2.66 3.29
CA LYS A 169 20.98 3.87 3.87
C LYS A 169 19.72 4.31 3.11
N GLY A 170 19.79 4.35 1.78
CA GLY A 170 18.65 4.76 0.95
C GLY A 170 17.48 3.78 1.01
N ILE A 171 17.78 2.48 0.92
CA ILE A 171 16.77 1.40 0.95
C ILE A 171 16.13 1.32 2.33
N GLY A 172 16.93 1.40 3.39
CA GLY A 172 16.44 1.37 4.77
C GLY A 172 15.54 2.56 5.09
N ALA A 173 15.95 3.78 4.71
CA ALA A 173 15.11 4.97 4.87
C ALA A 173 13.79 4.88 4.09
N MET A 174 13.82 4.33 2.87
CA MET A 174 12.61 4.15 2.05
C MET A 174 11.67 3.14 2.68
N LEU A 175 12.21 2.04 3.19
CA LEU A 175 11.42 0.98 3.82
C LEU A 175 10.76 1.48 5.12
N ILE A 176 11.47 2.26 5.95
CA ILE A 176 10.88 2.92 7.12
C ILE A 176 9.76 3.88 6.66
N ALA A 177 10.04 4.75 5.71
CA ALA A 177 9.10 5.77 5.25
C ALA A 177 7.82 5.18 4.65
N PHE A 178 7.97 4.22 3.74
CA PHE A 178 6.88 3.46 3.14
C PHE A 178 6.02 2.82 4.22
N THR A 179 6.65 2.12 5.17
CA THR A 179 5.91 1.43 6.23
C THR A 179 5.11 2.42 7.07
N ILE A 180 5.70 3.55 7.49
CA ILE A 180 5.02 4.57 8.27
C ILE A 180 3.81 5.13 7.52
N VAL A 181 4.01 5.56 6.28
CA VAL A 181 2.97 6.22 5.49
C VAL A 181 1.84 5.25 5.16
N PHE A 182 2.15 4.02 4.76
CA PHE A 182 1.14 3.01 4.48
C PHE A 182 0.44 2.52 5.76
N TYR A 183 1.15 2.43 6.88
CA TYR A 183 0.55 2.00 8.14
C TYR A 183 -0.50 3.00 8.67
N VAL A 184 -0.31 4.29 8.40
CA VAL A 184 -1.23 5.35 8.81
C VAL A 184 -2.28 5.64 7.74
N GLY A 185 -1.89 5.64 6.47
CA GLY A 185 -2.74 6.07 5.36
C GLY A 185 -3.66 4.98 4.81
N LEU A 186 -3.16 3.76 4.59
CA LEU A 186 -3.94 2.71 3.92
C LEU A 186 -5.32 2.43 4.56
N PRO A 187 -5.48 2.51 5.89
CA PRO A 187 -6.79 2.40 6.54
C PRO A 187 -7.86 3.42 6.09
N LEU A 188 -7.51 4.53 5.43
CA LEU A 188 -8.46 5.53 4.89
C LEU A 188 -9.07 5.14 3.54
N LEU A 189 -8.45 4.20 2.83
CA LEU A 189 -8.88 3.78 1.49
C LEU A 189 -10.37 3.35 1.40
N PRO A 190 -10.93 2.58 2.35
CA PRO A 190 -12.32 2.13 2.27
C PRO A 190 -13.31 3.30 2.33
N ILE A 191 -13.02 4.34 3.11
CA ILE A 191 -13.84 5.55 3.23
C ILE A 191 -13.87 6.30 1.88
N LEU A 192 -12.75 6.33 1.16
CA LEU A 192 -12.67 6.96 -0.16
C LEU A 192 -13.48 6.18 -1.20
N ILE A 193 -13.42 4.85 -1.18
CA ILE A 193 -14.21 3.99 -2.07
C ILE A 193 -15.70 4.13 -1.76
N SER A 194 -16.08 4.05 -0.49
CA SER A 194 -17.48 4.03 -0.08
C SER A 194 -18.20 5.33 -0.41
N ASN A 195 -17.58 6.49 -0.15
CA ASN A 195 -18.11 7.80 -0.47
C ASN A 195 -18.22 8.09 -1.98
N SER A 196 -17.49 7.36 -2.82
CA SER A 196 -17.52 7.53 -4.27
C SER A 196 -18.34 6.46 -4.99
N SER A 197 -18.72 5.39 -4.30
CA SER A 197 -19.43 4.27 -4.89
C SER A 197 -20.93 4.56 -5.04
N PRO A 198 -21.54 4.30 -6.22
CA PRO A 198 -22.98 4.42 -6.41
C PRO A 198 -23.78 3.33 -5.68
N LEU A 199 -23.10 2.29 -5.19
CA LEU A 199 -23.67 1.09 -4.56
C LEU A 199 -24.31 1.35 -3.19
N GLN A 200 -24.04 2.48 -2.54
CA GLN A 200 -24.65 2.82 -1.24
C GLN A 200 -26.13 3.21 -1.34
N ASN A 201 -26.60 3.64 -2.50
CA ASN A 201 -27.96 4.20 -2.67
C ASN A 201 -28.90 3.33 -3.51
N GLN A 202 -28.46 2.16 -3.98
CA GLN A 202 -29.28 1.30 -4.83
C GLN A 202 -29.83 0.13 -4.01
N ASN A 203 -31.03 0.33 -3.46
CA ASN A 203 -31.93 -0.79 -3.22
C ASN A 203 -32.18 -1.44 -4.59
N PHE A 204 -31.55 -2.59 -4.86
CA PHE A 204 -31.83 -3.41 -6.03
C PHE A 204 -33.28 -3.96 -5.93
N VAL A 205 -34.26 -3.09 -6.14
CA VAL A 205 -35.66 -3.49 -6.25
C VAL A 205 -35.85 -4.01 -7.68
N LEU A 206 -36.18 -5.29 -7.74
CA LEU A 206 -36.42 -6.13 -8.92
C LEU A 206 -37.66 -5.67 -9.72
N GLN A 207 -37.74 -4.41 -10.15
CA GLN A 207 -38.99 -3.91 -10.75
C GLN A 207 -38.98 -3.79 -12.28
N ASP A 208 -37.84 -3.62 -12.96
CA ASP A 208 -37.86 -3.36 -14.42
C ASP A 208 -36.78 -4.11 -15.22
N ILE A 209 -36.94 -5.42 -15.34
CA ILE A 209 -36.03 -6.32 -16.10
C ILE A 209 -35.97 -5.97 -17.61
N ALA A 210 -36.91 -5.17 -18.12
CA ALA A 210 -37.01 -4.80 -19.54
C ALA A 210 -36.33 -3.45 -19.92
N LEU A 211 -35.87 -2.64 -18.94
CA LEU A 211 -35.27 -1.31 -19.20
C LEU A 211 -33.83 -1.16 -18.64
N GLN A 212 -33.28 -2.17 -17.98
CA GLN A 212 -32.02 -2.06 -17.22
C GLN A 212 -30.72 -2.34 -18.00
N THR A 213 -30.76 -2.71 -19.29
CA THR A 213 -29.52 -2.98 -20.05
C THR A 213 -28.70 -1.71 -20.32
N GLU A 214 -29.35 -0.56 -20.50
CA GLU A 214 -28.70 0.76 -20.58
C GLU A 214 -28.13 1.19 -19.20
N GLU A 215 -28.80 0.82 -18.11
CA GLU A 215 -28.37 1.18 -16.75
C GLU A 215 -27.12 0.41 -16.30
N PHE A 216 -26.93 -0.85 -16.70
CA PHE A 216 -25.70 -1.60 -16.38
C PHE A 216 -24.45 -0.97 -17.01
N TYR A 217 -24.53 -0.54 -18.27
CA TYR A 217 -23.42 0.16 -18.93
C TYR A 217 -23.16 1.54 -18.35
N ALA A 218 -24.22 2.27 -17.98
CA ALA A 218 -24.10 3.58 -17.34
C ALA A 218 -23.40 3.53 -15.97
N GLN A 219 -23.44 2.38 -15.28
CA GLN A 219 -22.79 2.19 -13.98
C GLN A 219 -21.30 1.85 -14.08
N ILE A 220 -20.81 1.31 -15.19
CA ILE A 220 -19.39 0.93 -15.36
C ILE A 220 -18.45 2.13 -15.13
N PRO A 221 -18.67 3.33 -15.70
CA PRO A 221 -17.81 4.48 -15.44
C PRO A 221 -17.74 4.88 -13.96
N ALA A 222 -18.87 4.82 -13.23
CA ALA A 222 -18.92 5.15 -11.81
C ALA A 222 -18.18 4.13 -10.96
N LEU A 223 -18.36 2.83 -11.24
CA LEU A 223 -17.62 1.75 -10.58
C LEU A 223 -16.13 1.80 -10.90
N PHE A 224 -15.75 2.11 -12.13
CA PHE A 224 -14.36 2.33 -12.52
C PHE A 224 -13.74 3.49 -11.72
N TYR A 225 -14.46 4.60 -11.59
CA TYR A 225 -14.00 5.74 -10.80
C TYR A 225 -13.79 5.39 -9.32
N SER A 226 -14.76 4.73 -8.70
CA SER A 226 -14.72 4.43 -7.25
C SER A 226 -13.74 3.33 -6.87
N PHE A 227 -13.62 2.26 -7.67
CA PHE A 227 -12.83 1.08 -7.32
C PHE A 227 -11.44 1.04 -7.97
N ILE A 228 -11.22 1.80 -9.04
CA ILE A 228 -9.93 1.79 -9.75
C ILE A 228 -9.25 3.16 -9.62
N LEU A 229 -9.90 4.23 -10.07
CA LEU A 229 -9.24 5.53 -10.18
C LEU A 229 -8.92 6.15 -8.81
N ILE A 230 -9.89 6.17 -7.89
CA ILE A 230 -9.68 6.72 -6.53
C ILE A 230 -8.62 5.92 -5.75
N PRO A 231 -8.69 4.58 -5.65
CA PRO A 231 -7.67 3.82 -4.96
C PRO A 231 -6.28 3.97 -5.57
N LEU A 232 -6.17 3.97 -6.90
CA LEU A 232 -4.88 4.13 -7.60
C LEU A 232 -4.26 5.51 -7.34
N THR A 233 -5.06 6.58 -7.44
CA THR A 233 -4.59 7.94 -7.14
C THR A 233 -4.19 8.06 -5.67
N TYR A 234 -4.96 7.49 -4.75
CA TYR A 234 -4.65 7.47 -3.33
C TYR A 234 -3.34 6.74 -3.03
N MET A 235 -3.14 5.55 -3.61
CA MET A 235 -1.89 4.81 -3.50
C MET A 235 -0.70 5.60 -4.06
N GLY A 236 -0.89 6.32 -5.17
CA GLY A 236 0.11 7.24 -5.71
C GLY A 236 0.47 8.36 -4.74
N VAL A 237 -0.51 8.94 -4.05
CA VAL A 237 -0.31 9.95 -3.00
C VAL A 237 0.47 9.36 -1.81
N LEU A 238 0.15 8.15 -1.36
CA LEU A 238 0.90 7.47 -0.29
C LEU A 238 2.36 7.21 -0.69
N VAL A 239 2.59 6.77 -1.93
CA VAL A 239 3.95 6.60 -2.46
C VAL A 239 4.69 7.94 -2.50
N GLY A 240 4.03 9.03 -2.93
CA GLY A 240 4.59 10.38 -2.92
C GLY A 240 5.01 10.83 -1.53
N PHE A 241 4.14 10.67 -0.52
CA PHE A 241 4.48 10.96 0.87
C PHE A 241 5.62 10.08 1.40
N SER A 242 5.71 8.82 0.94
CA SER A 242 6.81 7.92 1.31
C SER A 242 8.15 8.42 0.80
N PHE A 243 8.24 8.93 -0.44
CA PHE A 243 9.47 9.55 -0.97
C PHE A 243 9.86 10.82 -0.22
N ILE A 244 8.88 11.67 0.11
CA ILE A 244 9.12 12.88 0.88
C ILE A 244 9.69 12.50 2.25
N LEU A 245 9.04 11.59 2.98
CA LEU A 245 9.48 11.14 4.30
C LEU A 245 10.84 10.43 4.25
N GLN A 246 11.10 9.64 3.19
CA GLN A 246 12.40 9.01 2.95
C GLN A 246 13.50 10.08 2.85
N SER A 247 13.28 11.19 2.16
CA SER A 247 14.30 12.24 2.05
C SER A 247 14.68 12.84 3.41
N PHE A 248 13.70 12.96 4.32
CA PHE A 248 13.92 13.40 5.71
C PHE A 248 14.67 12.36 6.54
N ILE A 249 14.29 11.09 6.46
CA ILE A 249 14.93 9.99 7.22
C ILE A 249 16.34 9.69 6.67
N GLY A 250 16.51 9.68 5.36
CA GLY A 250 17.79 9.41 4.71
C GLY A 250 18.78 10.58 4.78
N GLY A 251 18.34 11.77 5.21
CA GLY A 251 19.19 12.97 5.26
C GLY A 251 19.64 13.46 3.88
N TYR A 252 18.83 13.21 2.84
CA TYR A 252 19.08 13.67 1.46
C TYR A 252 18.36 14.98 1.13
N ILE A 253 17.85 15.69 2.15
CA ILE A 253 17.22 17.02 2.00
C ILE A 253 18.23 17.95 1.30
N GLY A 254 18.09 18.14 -0.01
CA GLY A 254 18.99 18.93 -0.83
C GLY A 254 19.48 18.28 -2.13
N LYS A 255 19.27 16.98 -2.35
CA LYS A 255 19.51 16.37 -3.67
C LYS A 255 18.19 15.87 -4.23
N LEU A 256 17.55 16.72 -5.04
CA LEU A 256 16.50 16.28 -5.94
C LEU A 256 17.04 15.08 -6.76
N PRO A 257 16.23 14.03 -6.99
CA PRO A 257 16.62 12.90 -7.83
C PRO A 257 16.79 13.28 -9.31
N ILE A 258 16.58 14.55 -9.64
CA ILE A 258 16.89 15.16 -10.93
C ILE A 258 18.15 15.99 -10.71
N PRO A 259 19.25 15.74 -11.45
CA PRO A 259 20.33 16.72 -11.52
C PRO A 259 19.73 17.98 -12.16
N VAL A 260 19.37 18.96 -11.34
CA VAL A 260 19.17 20.32 -11.84
C VAL A 260 20.59 20.85 -12.02
N GLU A 261 21.13 20.65 -13.22
CA GLU A 261 22.28 21.42 -13.68
C GLU A 261 21.87 22.90 -13.62
N ILE A 262 22.52 23.67 -12.75
CA ILE A 262 22.58 25.13 -12.83
C ILE A 262 24.01 25.47 -13.20
#